data_AF-A0A163GKR5-F1
#
_entry.id   AF-A0A163GKR5-F1
#
_cell.length_a   1.000
_cell.length_b   1.000
_cell.length_c   1.000
_cell.angle_alpha   90.00
_cell.angle_beta   90.00
_cell.angle_gamma   90.00
#
_symmetry.space_group_name_H-M   'P 1'
#
loop_
_entity.id
_entity.type
_entity.pdbx_description
1 polymer ?
#
loop_
_entity_poly.entity_id
_entity_poly.type
_entity_poly.pdbx_seq_one_letter_code
_entity_poly.pdbx_strand_id
1 'polypeptide(L)'
;MSTNYKMERFSMEQLIDLHRNVHTYAIPINGLPLSHSEVFEKRGWLLPYLFSYDDLLWGRWTYWSDILLKGTLIGSGPIPQIQWSDMGSTGVENTKKMFAKCLHHNEATIENFADWLLWGLACSDDVPVVSERLNEHYYRTFDIFPVLDNPYDYLSHLLCEQSGKGYKAALGYYPTPFHVTRMMVDFVHSNEEPEKMKRQTVNDPCVGCGAMLLPASNYYLRGTGQDISSIAVRLCKIQMNFYAPWYAKPGNIEGFEEETKPIELIINPADSRGEEGQFSFAF
;
A
#
# COMPACT_ATOMS: atom_id res chain seq x y z
N MET A 1 9.18 -1.09 -26.69
CA MET A 1 8.37 -1.98 -25.83
C MET A 1 8.99 -3.35 -25.88
N SER A 2 9.76 -3.70 -24.85
CA SER A 2 10.24 -5.07 -24.65
C SER A 2 9.80 -5.42 -23.24
N THR A 3 8.68 -6.12 -23.11
CA THR A 3 8.17 -6.48 -21.79
C THR A 3 7.65 -7.91 -21.84
N ASN A 4 8.42 -8.77 -21.16
CA ASN A 4 8.12 -10.14 -20.78
C ASN A 4 6.95 -10.17 -19.77
N TYR A 5 5.79 -9.63 -20.15
CA TYR A 5 4.58 -9.99 -19.42
C TYR A 5 4.27 -11.43 -19.81
N LYS A 6 4.05 -12.31 -18.82
CA LYS A 6 3.60 -13.69 -19.08
C LYS A 6 2.14 -13.69 -19.52
N MET A 7 1.81 -12.95 -20.59
CA MET A 7 0.45 -12.70 -21.07
C MET A 7 -0.29 -13.99 -21.41
N GLU A 8 0.46 -15.03 -21.78
CA GLU A 8 -0.04 -16.38 -22.05
C GLU A 8 -0.82 -16.99 -20.89
N ARG A 9 -0.65 -16.49 -19.66
CA ARG A 9 -1.39 -16.98 -18.49
C ARG A 9 -2.81 -16.40 -18.38
N PHE A 10 -3.16 -15.40 -19.20
CA PHE A 10 -4.47 -14.75 -19.18
C PHE A 10 -5.30 -15.15 -20.39
N SER A 11 -6.61 -15.31 -20.18
CA SER A 11 -7.54 -15.58 -21.28
C SER A 11 -7.71 -14.35 -22.18
N MET A 12 -8.16 -14.57 -23.42
CA MET A 12 -8.45 -13.46 -24.34
C MET A 12 -9.53 -12.52 -23.77
N GLU A 13 -10.54 -13.07 -23.10
CA GLU A 13 -11.60 -12.29 -22.45
C GLU A 13 -11.03 -11.36 -21.38
N GLN A 14 -10.15 -11.87 -20.51
CA GLN A 14 -9.47 -11.07 -19.49
C GLN A 14 -8.65 -9.92 -20.10
N LEU A 15 -7.99 -10.16 -21.23
CA LEU A 15 -7.19 -9.13 -21.91
C LEU A 15 -8.07 -8.07 -22.60
N ILE A 16 -9.21 -8.47 -23.15
CA ILE A 16 -10.21 -7.54 -23.71
C ILE A 16 -10.79 -6.68 -22.59
N ASP A 17 -11.17 -7.29 -21.47
CA ASP A 17 -11.71 -6.61 -20.30
C ASP A 17 -10.69 -5.65 -19.69
N LEU A 18 -9.43 -6.06 -19.58
CA LEU A 18 -8.33 -5.19 -19.15
C LEU A 18 -8.27 -3.91 -20.00
N HIS A 19 -8.25 -4.05 -21.32
CA HIS A 19 -8.20 -2.89 -22.21
C HIS A 19 -9.45 -2.00 -22.03
N ARG A 20 -10.65 -2.59 -21.93
CA ARG A 20 -11.90 -1.85 -21.70
C ARG A 20 -11.90 -1.11 -20.36
N ASN A 21 -11.41 -1.75 -19.29
CA ASN A 21 -11.39 -1.19 -17.95
C ASN A 21 -10.42 0.01 -17.87
N VAL A 22 -9.25 -0.08 -18.51
CA VAL A 22 -8.29 1.03 -18.56
C VAL A 22 -8.94 2.27 -19.17
N HIS A 23 -9.66 2.12 -20.29
CA HIS A 23 -10.37 3.25 -20.90
C HIS A 23 -11.51 3.76 -20.03
N THR A 24 -12.29 2.87 -19.44
CA THR A 24 -13.41 3.23 -18.55
C THR A 24 -12.94 4.04 -17.35
N TYR A 25 -11.91 3.56 -16.64
CA TYR A 25 -11.34 4.24 -15.48
C TYR A 25 -10.61 5.54 -15.86
N ALA A 26 -10.22 5.72 -17.12
CA ALA A 26 -9.62 6.97 -17.60
C ALA A 26 -10.65 8.07 -17.89
N ILE A 27 -11.94 7.76 -18.07
CA ILE A 27 -12.98 8.76 -18.37
C ILE A 27 -13.03 9.89 -17.31
N PRO A 28 -13.05 9.61 -15.99
CA PRO A 28 -13.13 10.66 -14.97
C PRO A 28 -11.92 11.62 -14.93
N ILE A 29 -10.79 11.23 -15.52
CA ILE A 29 -9.57 12.06 -15.60
C ILE A 29 -9.37 12.66 -17.02
N ASN A 30 -10.44 12.72 -17.81
CA ASN A 30 -10.45 13.20 -19.20
C ASN A 30 -9.49 12.41 -20.11
N GLY A 31 -9.45 11.08 -19.94
CA GLY A 31 -8.60 10.18 -20.70
C GLY A 31 -7.16 10.06 -20.17
N LEU A 32 -6.43 9.10 -20.72
CA LEU A 32 -5.02 8.87 -20.39
C LEU A 32 -4.12 9.97 -20.97
N PRO A 33 -2.94 10.24 -20.37
CA PRO A 33 -1.93 11.09 -21.00
C PRO A 33 -1.53 10.53 -22.38
N LEU A 34 -1.58 11.36 -23.42
CA LEU A 34 -1.11 10.96 -24.76
C LEU A 34 0.40 11.12 -24.91
N SER A 35 1.02 11.91 -24.03
CA SER A 35 2.46 12.17 -23.99
C SER A 35 2.94 12.33 -22.55
N HIS A 36 4.25 12.28 -22.34
CA HIS A 36 4.82 12.52 -21.01
C HIS A 36 4.47 13.94 -20.50
N SER A 37 4.38 14.94 -21.38
CA SER A 37 4.12 16.33 -20.95
C SER A 37 2.72 16.51 -20.35
N GLU A 38 1.73 15.73 -20.80
CA GLU A 38 0.36 15.75 -20.23
C GLU A 38 0.27 15.17 -18.80
N VAL A 39 1.30 14.44 -18.34
CA VAL A 39 1.34 13.90 -16.97
C VAL A 39 1.15 14.98 -15.92
N PHE A 40 1.70 16.18 -16.15
CA PHE A 40 1.61 17.31 -15.21
C PHE A 40 0.20 17.88 -15.06
N GLU A 41 -0.67 17.66 -16.05
CA GLU A 41 -2.04 18.17 -16.07
C GLU A 41 -3.06 17.13 -15.57
N LYS A 42 -2.64 15.86 -15.53
CA LYS A 42 -3.51 14.71 -15.24
C LYS A 42 -3.16 14.06 -13.91
N ARG A 43 -3.58 14.68 -12.81
CA ARG A 43 -3.53 14.05 -11.48
C ARG A 43 -4.28 12.71 -11.51
N GLY A 44 -3.69 11.66 -10.95
CA GLY A 44 -4.32 10.34 -10.92
C GLY A 44 -4.17 9.52 -12.20
N TRP A 45 -3.30 9.91 -13.13
CA TRP A 45 -3.12 9.20 -14.41
C TRP A 45 -2.68 7.73 -14.31
N LEU A 46 -2.09 7.30 -13.17
CA LEU A 46 -1.75 5.90 -12.93
C LEU A 46 -2.94 5.06 -12.46
N LEU A 47 -4.00 5.67 -11.93
CA LEU A 47 -5.14 4.95 -11.36
C LEU A 47 -5.84 4.01 -12.36
N PRO A 48 -6.09 4.40 -13.62
CA PRO A 48 -6.71 3.48 -14.58
C PRO A 48 -5.91 2.21 -14.81
N TYR A 49 -4.57 2.31 -14.79
CA TYR A 49 -3.69 1.16 -14.89
C TYR A 49 -3.70 0.34 -13.60
N LEU A 50 -3.58 1.00 -12.45
CA LEU A 50 -3.62 0.35 -11.14
C LEU A 50 -4.89 -0.49 -10.97
N PHE A 51 -6.07 0.10 -11.18
CA PHE A 51 -7.35 -0.59 -10.98
C PHE A 51 -7.52 -1.74 -11.97
N SER A 52 -7.23 -1.52 -13.25
CA SER A 52 -7.42 -2.56 -14.26
C SER A 52 -6.46 -3.73 -14.09
N TYR A 53 -5.21 -3.47 -13.70
CA TYR A 53 -4.26 -4.54 -13.40
C TYR A 53 -4.56 -5.24 -12.08
N ASP A 54 -5.00 -4.52 -11.05
CA ASP A 54 -5.44 -5.13 -9.80
C ASP A 54 -6.66 -6.02 -10.02
N ASP A 55 -7.66 -5.58 -10.78
CA ASP A 55 -8.84 -6.40 -11.15
C ASP A 55 -8.44 -7.71 -11.84
N LEU A 56 -7.39 -7.66 -12.67
CA LEU A 56 -6.84 -8.83 -13.35
C LEU A 56 -6.06 -9.78 -12.41
N LEU A 57 -5.51 -9.27 -11.31
CA LEU A 57 -4.54 -9.98 -10.46
C LEU A 57 -5.08 -10.35 -9.08
N TRP A 58 -5.54 -9.37 -8.30
CA TRP A 58 -5.83 -9.52 -6.87
C TRP A 58 -7.24 -9.06 -6.47
N GLY A 59 -7.86 -8.15 -7.22
CA GLY A 59 -9.22 -7.65 -6.99
C GLY A 59 -9.40 -6.89 -5.66
N ARG A 60 -8.33 -6.33 -5.09
CA ARG A 60 -8.37 -5.62 -3.80
C ARG A 60 -9.01 -4.24 -3.90
N TRP A 61 -8.79 -3.54 -5.00
CA TRP A 61 -9.41 -2.24 -5.25
C TRP A 61 -10.91 -2.37 -5.48
N THR A 62 -11.35 -3.36 -6.26
CA THR A 62 -12.78 -3.66 -6.42
C THR A 62 -13.40 -4.04 -5.08
N TYR A 63 -12.80 -4.97 -4.33
CA TYR A 63 -13.25 -5.35 -2.99
C TYR A 63 -13.44 -4.15 -2.06
N TRP A 64 -12.43 -3.27 -2.00
CA TRP A 64 -12.50 -2.10 -1.12
C TRP A 64 -13.49 -1.06 -1.60
N SER A 65 -13.57 -0.81 -2.91
CA SER A 65 -14.50 0.15 -3.48
C SER A 65 -15.95 -0.26 -3.24
N ASP A 66 -16.26 -1.56 -3.36
CA ASP A 66 -17.59 -2.10 -3.05
C ASP A 66 -17.97 -1.89 -1.58
N ILE A 67 -17.03 -2.11 -0.66
CA ILE A 67 -17.22 -1.82 0.77
C ILE A 67 -17.50 -0.33 0.99
N LEU A 68 -16.70 0.55 0.37
CA LEU A 68 -16.87 2.00 0.50
C LEU A 68 -18.24 2.46 -0.04
N LEU A 69 -18.67 1.92 -1.18
CA LEU A 69 -19.97 2.21 -1.78
C LEU A 69 -21.13 1.70 -0.92
N LYS A 70 -20.95 0.53 -0.29
CA LYS A 70 -21.94 -0.06 0.62
C LYS A 70 -22.00 0.64 1.98
N GLY A 71 -20.89 1.24 2.40
CA GLY A 71 -20.74 1.89 3.72
C GLY A 71 -20.57 0.93 4.89
N THR A 72 -20.41 -0.38 4.67
CA THR A 72 -20.31 -1.38 5.74
C THR A 72 -19.50 -2.62 5.32
N LEU A 73 -18.80 -3.22 6.28
CA LEU A 73 -18.10 -4.51 6.12
C LEU A 73 -19.03 -5.73 6.08
N ILE A 74 -20.30 -5.57 6.49
CA ILE A 74 -21.24 -6.70 6.58
C ILE A 74 -21.44 -7.29 5.19
N GLY A 75 -21.21 -8.60 5.04
CA GLY A 75 -21.39 -9.30 3.78
C GLY A 75 -20.39 -8.93 2.69
N SER A 76 -19.23 -8.34 3.03
CA SER A 76 -18.17 -8.08 2.05
C SER A 76 -17.40 -9.33 1.62
N GLY A 77 -17.56 -10.44 2.35
CA GLY A 77 -16.78 -11.65 2.11
C GLY A 77 -15.31 -11.52 2.57
N PRO A 78 -14.49 -12.54 2.26
CA PRO A 78 -13.10 -12.60 2.69
C PRO A 78 -12.25 -11.54 1.97
N ILE A 79 -11.21 -11.05 2.65
CA ILE A 79 -10.22 -10.15 2.04
C ILE A 79 -9.52 -10.91 0.90
N PRO A 80 -9.43 -10.35 -0.33
CA PRO A 80 -8.65 -10.96 -1.39
C PRO A 80 -7.18 -11.10 -1.01
N GLN A 81 -6.63 -12.31 -1.14
CA GLN A 81 -5.30 -12.64 -0.64
C GLN A 81 -4.22 -12.36 -1.68
N ILE A 82 -3.20 -11.58 -1.30
CA ILE A 82 -1.98 -11.46 -2.10
C ILE A 82 -1.04 -12.62 -1.75
N GLN A 83 -0.56 -13.29 -2.79
CA GLN A 83 0.57 -14.22 -2.70
C GLN A 83 1.87 -13.44 -2.87
N TRP A 84 2.46 -13.05 -1.74
CA TRP A 84 3.69 -12.27 -1.69
C TRP A 84 4.86 -13.03 -2.33
N SER A 85 5.56 -12.36 -3.25
CA SER A 85 6.72 -12.93 -3.94
C SER A 85 7.94 -13.05 -3.02
N ASP A 86 8.82 -14.00 -3.34
CA ASP A 86 10.05 -14.20 -2.61
C ASP A 86 11.21 -13.36 -3.17
N MET A 87 12.10 -12.98 -2.26
CA MET A 87 13.36 -12.33 -2.61
C MET A 87 14.18 -13.21 -3.56
N GLY A 88 14.76 -12.61 -4.60
CA GLY A 88 15.58 -13.33 -5.58
C GLY A 88 14.77 -14.02 -6.69
N SER A 89 13.43 -14.01 -6.64
CA SER A 89 12.62 -14.45 -7.78
C SER A 89 12.86 -13.55 -9.00
N THR A 90 12.80 -14.13 -10.20
CA THR A 90 13.11 -13.39 -11.44
C THR A 90 12.21 -12.17 -11.63
N GLY A 91 10.93 -12.27 -11.27
CA GLY A 91 9.98 -11.17 -11.33
C GLY A 91 10.38 -10.02 -10.40
N VAL A 92 10.62 -10.32 -9.13
CA VAL A 92 11.07 -9.32 -8.13
C VAL A 92 12.37 -8.64 -8.53
N GLU A 93 13.36 -9.39 -9.01
CA GLU A 93 14.64 -8.79 -9.41
C GLU A 93 14.51 -7.93 -10.68
N ASN A 94 13.62 -8.28 -11.61
CA ASN A 94 13.35 -7.43 -12.77
C ASN A 94 12.62 -6.14 -12.39
N THR A 95 11.64 -6.23 -11.48
CA THR A 95 10.93 -5.05 -10.96
C THR A 95 11.86 -4.14 -10.16
N LYS A 96 12.75 -4.69 -9.31
CA LYS A 96 13.79 -3.91 -8.63
C LYS A 96 14.70 -3.17 -9.62
N LYS A 97 15.12 -3.82 -10.71
CA LYS A 97 15.92 -3.18 -11.77
C LYS A 97 15.16 -2.04 -12.45
N MET A 98 13.84 -2.16 -12.65
CA MET A 98 13.02 -1.08 -13.18
C MET A 98 13.02 0.14 -12.25
N PHE A 99 12.82 -0.06 -10.94
CA PHE A 99 12.93 1.01 -9.95
C PHE A 99 14.33 1.65 -9.93
N ALA A 100 15.38 0.83 -9.95
CA ALA A 100 16.76 1.32 -10.02
C ALA A 100 17.00 2.13 -11.31
N LYS A 101 16.45 1.72 -12.45
CA LYS A 101 16.50 2.49 -13.70
C LYS A 101 15.76 3.82 -13.62
N CYS A 102 14.61 3.87 -12.93
CA CYS A 102 13.92 5.15 -12.69
C CYS A 102 14.87 6.12 -11.98
N LEU A 103 15.61 5.67 -10.97
CA LEU A 103 16.59 6.50 -10.25
C LEU A 103 17.95 6.65 -10.96
N HIS A 104 18.15 6.02 -12.13
CA HIS A 104 19.39 6.13 -12.91
C HIS A 104 19.30 7.30 -13.91
N HIS A 105 19.08 8.50 -13.38
CA HIS A 105 19.10 9.76 -14.11
C HIS A 105 19.78 10.81 -13.23
N ASN A 106 20.54 11.74 -13.81
CA ASN A 106 21.34 12.73 -13.06
C ASN A 106 20.51 13.63 -12.15
N GLU A 107 19.26 13.92 -12.54
CA GLU A 107 18.30 14.72 -11.76
C GLU A 107 17.39 13.88 -10.84
N ALA A 108 17.45 12.55 -10.93
CA ALA A 108 16.56 11.69 -10.15
C ALA A 108 16.98 11.66 -8.68
N THR A 109 15.99 11.77 -7.80
CA THR A 109 16.10 11.53 -6.37
C THR A 109 14.96 10.62 -5.94
N ILE A 110 15.04 10.04 -4.75
CA ILE A 110 13.90 9.27 -4.24
C ILE A 110 12.69 10.16 -3.93
N GLU A 111 12.93 11.42 -3.54
CA GLU A 111 11.89 12.40 -3.22
C GLU A 111 11.06 12.77 -4.44
N ASN A 112 11.71 13.21 -5.52
CA ASN A 112 11.00 13.65 -6.72
C ASN A 112 10.35 12.48 -7.47
N PHE A 113 10.90 11.27 -7.37
CA PHE A 113 10.23 10.07 -7.87
C PHE A 113 9.00 9.71 -7.03
N ALA A 114 9.08 9.81 -5.70
CA ALA A 114 7.92 9.61 -4.83
C ALA A 114 6.83 10.66 -5.12
N ASP A 115 7.18 11.93 -5.32
CA ASP A 115 6.23 12.98 -5.71
C ASP A 115 5.53 12.67 -7.02
N TRP A 116 6.28 12.22 -8.02
CA TRP A 116 5.74 11.84 -9.32
C TRP A 116 4.75 10.67 -9.21
N LEU A 117 5.08 9.64 -8.42
CA LEU A 117 4.16 8.52 -8.15
C LEU A 117 2.93 8.96 -7.35
N LEU A 118 3.09 9.79 -6.31
CA LEU A 118 1.98 10.31 -5.51
C LEU A 118 1.02 11.15 -6.36
N TRP A 119 1.55 11.95 -7.28
CA TRP A 119 0.74 12.69 -8.25
C TRP A 119 -0.03 11.75 -9.19
N GLY A 120 0.66 10.76 -9.76
CA GLY A 120 0.03 9.76 -10.63
C GLY A 120 -1.01 8.90 -9.92
N LEU A 121 -0.88 8.70 -8.61
CA LEU A 121 -1.84 7.95 -7.77
C LEU A 121 -2.89 8.84 -7.10
N ALA A 122 -2.97 10.14 -7.44
CA ALA A 122 -3.89 11.09 -6.81
C ALA A 122 -3.80 11.09 -5.26
N CYS A 123 -2.57 10.97 -4.74
CA CYS A 123 -2.24 10.93 -3.33
C CYS A 123 -1.56 12.20 -2.82
N SER A 124 -1.19 13.10 -3.74
CA SER A 124 -0.75 14.47 -3.51
C SER A 124 -1.63 15.41 -4.35
N ASP A 125 -1.85 16.63 -3.86
CA ASP A 125 -2.51 17.70 -4.63
C ASP A 125 -1.50 18.62 -5.33
N ASP A 126 -0.22 18.53 -4.95
CA ASP A 126 0.86 19.29 -5.54
C ASP A 126 1.41 18.60 -6.79
N VAL A 127 1.54 19.37 -7.87
CA VAL A 127 2.21 18.95 -9.11
C VAL A 127 3.69 18.67 -8.79
N PRO A 128 4.26 17.54 -9.24
CA PRO A 128 5.63 17.18 -8.91
C PRO A 128 6.62 18.15 -9.56
N VAL A 129 7.59 18.62 -8.77
CA VAL A 129 8.68 19.49 -9.26
C VAL A 129 9.77 18.62 -9.91
N VAL A 130 9.52 18.22 -11.15
CA VAL A 130 10.46 17.45 -11.99
C VAL A 130 10.63 18.13 -13.34
N SER A 131 11.84 18.09 -13.89
CA SER A 131 12.08 18.61 -15.25
C SER A 131 11.36 17.76 -16.29
N GLU A 132 11.07 18.34 -17.46
CA GLU A 132 10.41 17.61 -18.55
C GLU A 132 11.20 16.38 -18.98
N ARG A 133 12.54 16.48 -19.01
CA ARG A 133 13.45 15.36 -19.32
C ARG A 133 13.37 14.25 -18.29
N LEU A 134 13.36 14.60 -17.01
CA LEU A 134 13.25 13.62 -15.93
C LEU A 134 11.86 12.95 -15.93
N ASN A 135 10.80 13.71 -16.19
CA ASN A 135 9.45 13.19 -16.33
C ASN A 135 9.33 12.24 -17.53
N GLU A 136 9.90 12.58 -18.69
CA GLU A 136 9.94 11.67 -19.84
C GLU A 136 10.68 10.37 -19.48
N HIS A 137 11.80 10.46 -18.76
CA HIS A 137 12.55 9.30 -18.27
C HIS A 137 11.69 8.40 -17.37
N TYR A 138 11.01 8.97 -16.37
CA TYR A 138 10.08 8.22 -15.52
C TYR A 138 8.94 7.59 -16.32
N TYR A 139 8.28 8.38 -17.18
CA TYR A 139 7.14 7.94 -18.00
C TYR A 139 7.49 6.77 -18.92
N ARG A 140 8.72 6.73 -19.47
CA ARG A 140 9.17 5.64 -20.34
C ARG A 140 9.68 4.42 -19.57
N THR A 141 10.10 4.60 -18.32
CA THR A 141 10.82 3.58 -17.56
C THR A 141 9.93 2.86 -16.56
N PHE A 142 9.05 3.60 -15.88
CA PHE A 142 8.18 3.05 -14.85
C PHE A 142 6.98 2.34 -15.47
N ASP A 143 6.74 1.13 -15.00
CA ASP A 143 5.60 0.31 -15.35
C ASP A 143 5.05 -0.32 -14.08
N ILE A 144 3.77 -0.08 -13.80
CA ILE A 144 3.11 -0.54 -12.59
C ILE A 144 2.70 -2.02 -12.66
N PHE A 145 2.53 -2.60 -13.87
CA PHE A 145 2.15 -4.00 -14.00
C PHE A 145 3.12 -4.98 -13.30
N PRO A 146 4.45 -4.94 -13.52
CA PRO A 146 5.38 -5.87 -12.87
C PRO A 146 5.46 -5.69 -11.35
N VAL A 147 5.09 -4.51 -10.84
CA VAL A 147 4.97 -4.23 -9.40
C VAL A 147 3.81 -5.06 -8.82
N LEU A 148 2.64 -4.97 -9.44
CA LEU A 148 1.44 -5.70 -9.00
C LEU A 148 1.55 -7.20 -9.23
N ASP A 149 2.14 -7.61 -10.36
CA ASP A 149 2.31 -9.02 -10.74
C ASP A 149 3.28 -9.76 -9.81
N ASN A 150 4.28 -9.06 -9.29
CA ASN A 150 5.30 -9.65 -8.43
C ASN A 150 5.28 -8.92 -7.09
N PRO A 151 4.23 -9.08 -6.27
CA PRO A 151 4.03 -8.25 -5.09
C PRO A 151 5.15 -8.45 -4.07
N TYR A 152 5.84 -7.37 -3.73
CA TYR A 152 6.98 -7.36 -2.81
C TYR A 152 7.16 -5.96 -2.21
N ASP A 153 7.94 -5.87 -1.14
CA ASP A 153 8.32 -4.63 -0.47
C ASP A 153 9.44 -3.88 -1.22
N TYR A 154 9.11 -3.37 -2.41
CA TYR A 154 10.08 -2.73 -3.30
C TYR A 154 10.64 -1.41 -2.76
N LEU A 155 9.80 -0.56 -2.19
CA LEU A 155 10.20 0.81 -1.86
C LEU A 155 11.06 0.88 -0.60
N SER A 156 10.93 -0.09 0.31
CA SER A 156 11.89 -0.27 1.40
C SER A 156 13.30 -0.59 0.89
N HIS A 157 13.41 -1.52 -0.08
CA HIS A 157 14.69 -1.87 -0.70
C HIS A 157 15.29 -0.66 -1.42
N LEU A 158 14.46 0.06 -2.19
CA LEU A 158 14.90 1.25 -2.92
C LEU A 158 15.42 2.34 -1.96
N LEU A 159 14.71 2.62 -0.86
CA LEU A 159 15.15 3.61 0.14
C LEU A 159 16.43 3.15 0.86
N CYS A 160 16.54 1.86 1.19
CA CYS A 160 17.76 1.28 1.78
C CYS A 160 18.97 1.50 0.86
N GLU A 161 18.85 1.24 -0.44
CA GLU A 161 19.93 1.42 -1.41
C GLU A 161 20.33 2.89 -1.61
N GLN A 162 19.36 3.82 -1.54
CA GLN A 162 19.62 5.26 -1.69
C GLN A 162 20.20 5.89 -0.42
N SER A 163 19.81 5.40 0.77
CA SER A 163 20.28 5.91 2.06
C SER A 163 21.62 5.31 2.51
N GLY A 164 21.95 4.11 2.05
CA GLY A 164 23.20 3.41 2.39
C GLY A 164 24.47 3.94 1.70
N LYS A 165 24.39 5.00 0.88
CA LYS A 165 25.54 5.56 0.15
C LYS A 165 26.03 6.87 0.79
N GLY A 166 27.35 6.99 0.96
CA GLY A 166 28.02 8.22 1.39
C GLY A 166 27.80 8.60 2.86
N TYR A 167 27.79 9.90 3.17
CA TYR A 167 27.72 10.40 4.56
C TYR A 167 26.45 9.99 5.32
N LYS A 168 25.40 9.58 4.60
CA LYS A 168 24.11 9.14 5.15
C LYS A 168 24.10 7.70 5.65
N ALA A 169 25.18 6.94 5.45
CA ALA A 169 25.26 5.53 5.85
C ALA A 169 25.06 5.31 7.36
N ALA A 170 25.45 6.28 8.22
CA ALA A 170 25.24 6.19 9.67
C ALA A 170 23.80 6.51 10.12
N LEU A 171 22.99 7.11 9.24
CA LEU A 171 21.57 7.45 9.43
C LEU A 171 20.67 6.59 8.52
N GLY A 172 21.20 5.46 8.04
CA GLY A 172 20.60 4.65 6.98
C GLY A 172 19.21 4.12 7.33
N TYR A 173 18.41 3.85 6.31
CA TYR A 173 17.14 3.15 6.44
C TYR A 173 17.39 1.64 6.35
N TYR A 174 17.03 0.90 7.40
CA TYR A 174 17.22 -0.55 7.48
C TYR A 174 15.86 -1.25 7.60
N PRO A 175 15.26 -1.68 6.48
CA PRO A 175 13.97 -2.36 6.56
C PRO A 175 14.13 -3.76 7.17
N THR A 176 13.16 -4.17 7.97
CA THR A 176 13.03 -5.56 8.36
C THR A 176 12.90 -6.42 7.10
N PRO A 177 13.73 -7.47 6.90
CA PRO A 177 13.65 -8.30 5.71
C PRO A 177 12.23 -8.84 5.50
N PHE A 178 11.73 -8.76 4.27
CA PHE A 178 10.29 -8.97 4.01
C PHE A 178 9.79 -10.35 4.46
N HIS A 179 10.59 -11.41 4.30
CA HIS A 179 10.25 -12.74 4.79
C HIS A 179 10.10 -12.80 6.33
N VAL A 180 10.89 -12.02 7.08
CA VAL A 180 10.75 -11.88 8.53
C VAL A 180 9.45 -11.15 8.86
N THR A 181 9.10 -10.09 8.13
CA THR A 181 7.83 -9.39 8.34
C THR A 181 6.61 -10.29 8.08
N ARG A 182 6.64 -11.12 7.02
CA ARG A 182 5.61 -12.13 6.75
C ARG A 182 5.50 -13.12 7.91
N MET A 183 6.62 -13.67 8.36
CA MET A 183 6.66 -14.58 9.50
C MET A 183 6.12 -13.94 10.79
N MET A 184 6.47 -12.69 11.08
CA MET A 184 5.97 -11.96 12.26
C MET A 184 4.46 -11.77 12.21
N VAL A 185 3.93 -11.34 11.05
CA VAL A 185 2.47 -11.22 10.85
C VAL A 185 1.80 -12.58 10.97
N ASP A 186 2.42 -13.64 10.41
CA ASP A 186 1.90 -15.00 10.49
C ASP A 186 1.81 -15.53 11.91
N PHE A 187 2.76 -15.16 12.75
CA PHE A 187 2.74 -15.50 14.17
C PHE A 187 1.64 -14.76 14.93
N VAL A 188 1.44 -13.48 14.62
CA VAL A 188 0.46 -12.61 15.30
C VAL A 188 -0.98 -12.97 14.94
N HIS A 189 -1.28 -13.36 13.70
CA HIS A 189 -2.66 -13.72 13.31
C HIS A 189 -3.09 -15.13 13.75
N SER A 190 -2.13 -15.97 14.18
CA SER A 190 -2.34 -17.41 14.27
C SER A 190 -3.52 -17.80 15.18
N ASN A 191 -4.42 -18.62 14.62
CA ASN A 191 -5.60 -19.24 15.26
C ASN A 191 -6.83 -18.33 15.48
N GLU A 192 -6.89 -17.14 14.88
CA GLU A 192 -8.12 -16.32 14.90
C GLU A 192 -9.00 -16.51 13.65
N GLU A 193 -10.31 -16.36 13.82
CA GLU A 193 -11.28 -16.43 12.73
C GLU A 193 -11.08 -15.26 11.74
N PRO A 194 -10.97 -15.50 10.41
CA PRO A 194 -10.67 -14.47 9.43
C PRO A 194 -11.62 -13.26 9.45
N GLU A 195 -12.92 -13.48 9.71
CA GLU A 195 -13.91 -12.39 9.79
C GLU A 195 -13.74 -11.51 11.04
N LYS A 196 -13.18 -12.05 12.12
CA LYS A 196 -12.84 -11.28 13.33
C LYS A 196 -11.58 -10.45 13.08
N MET A 197 -10.54 -11.09 12.56
CA MET A 197 -9.26 -10.48 12.18
C MET A 197 -9.45 -9.26 11.27
N LYS A 198 -10.32 -9.40 10.26
CA LYS A 198 -10.69 -8.34 9.32
C LYS A 198 -11.10 -7.02 9.98
N ARG A 199 -11.71 -7.08 11.17
CA ARG A 199 -12.26 -5.95 11.93
C ARG A 199 -11.28 -5.40 12.98
N GLN A 200 -10.22 -6.13 13.27
CA GLN A 200 -9.17 -5.69 14.19
C GLN A 200 -8.31 -4.60 13.56
N THR A 201 -7.50 -3.97 14.40
CA THR A 201 -6.56 -2.92 14.00
C THR A 201 -5.14 -3.42 14.16
N VAL A 202 -4.34 -3.32 13.10
CA VAL A 202 -2.88 -3.47 13.20
C VAL A 202 -2.23 -2.11 13.46
N ASN A 203 -1.17 -2.07 14.26
CA ASN A 203 -0.39 -0.86 14.50
C ASN A 203 1.11 -1.14 14.29
N ASP A 204 1.75 -0.33 13.45
CA ASP A 204 3.20 -0.33 13.28
C ASP A 204 3.77 1.08 13.62
N PRO A 205 4.25 1.29 14.86
CA PRO A 205 4.65 2.62 15.33
C PRO A 205 5.98 3.11 14.72
N CYS A 206 6.66 2.29 13.93
CA CYS A 206 7.91 2.58 13.22
C CYS A 206 7.83 2.03 11.79
N VAL A 207 6.80 2.48 11.06
CA VAL A 207 6.29 1.80 9.86
C VAL A 207 7.28 1.76 8.70
N GLY A 208 8.24 2.67 8.64
CA GLY A 208 9.13 2.81 7.49
C GLY A 208 8.33 2.96 6.19
N CYS A 209 8.66 2.16 5.18
CA CYS A 209 7.89 2.10 3.92
C CYS A 209 6.74 1.08 3.98
N GLY A 210 6.38 0.55 5.15
CA GLY A 210 5.21 -0.33 5.34
C GLY A 210 5.47 -1.82 5.22
N ALA A 211 6.73 -2.28 5.32
CA ALA A 211 7.11 -3.68 5.16
C ALA A 211 6.25 -4.67 5.97
N MET A 212 5.85 -4.30 7.21
CA MET A 212 4.98 -5.11 8.07
C MET A 212 3.48 -4.95 7.72
N LEU A 213 3.04 -3.74 7.37
CA LEU A 213 1.65 -3.48 7.01
C LEU A 213 1.25 -4.18 5.70
N LEU A 214 2.19 -4.37 4.77
CA LEU A 214 1.95 -5.09 3.53
C LEU A 214 1.39 -6.51 3.77
N PRO A 215 2.09 -7.46 4.41
CA PRO A 215 1.53 -8.77 4.70
C PRO A 215 0.37 -8.71 5.69
N ALA A 216 0.37 -7.77 6.64
CA ALA A 216 -0.77 -7.60 7.55
C ALA A 216 -2.07 -7.27 6.80
N SER A 217 -1.99 -6.58 5.66
CA SER A 217 -3.17 -6.27 4.84
C SER A 217 -3.95 -7.52 4.38
N ASN A 218 -3.32 -8.70 4.32
CA ASN A 218 -4.05 -9.96 4.04
C ASN A 218 -5.10 -10.28 5.11
N TYR A 219 -5.00 -9.72 6.31
CA TYR A 219 -5.79 -10.12 7.47
C TYR A 219 -6.58 -8.97 8.10
N TYR A 220 -6.09 -7.73 8.01
CA TYR A 220 -6.70 -6.57 8.65
C TYR A 220 -7.12 -5.52 7.61
N LEU A 221 -8.33 -4.94 7.77
CA LEU A 221 -8.78 -3.80 6.97
C LEU A 221 -8.52 -2.45 7.64
N ARG A 222 -8.13 -2.45 8.91
CA ARG A 222 -7.79 -1.22 9.66
C ARG A 222 -6.37 -1.30 10.18
N GLY A 223 -5.63 -0.24 9.94
CA GLY A 223 -4.21 -0.16 10.26
C GLY A 223 -3.82 1.26 10.64
N THR A 224 -2.86 1.36 11.53
CA THR A 224 -2.20 2.62 11.89
C THR A 224 -0.70 2.44 11.76
N GLY A 225 -0.02 3.51 11.35
CA GLY A 225 1.42 3.50 11.29
C GLY A 225 1.97 4.92 11.31
N GLN A 226 3.16 5.06 11.88
CA GLN A 226 3.86 6.33 11.97
C GLN A 226 5.36 6.10 11.77
N ASP A 227 6.05 7.10 11.24
CA ASP A 227 7.50 7.10 11.13
C ASP A 227 8.01 8.53 11.25
N ILE A 228 9.25 8.70 11.71
CA ILE A 228 9.93 10.00 11.77
C ILE A 228 10.36 10.47 10.37
N SER A 229 10.60 9.54 9.45
CA SER A 229 11.04 9.80 8.08
C SER A 229 9.84 10.08 7.18
N SER A 230 9.68 11.35 6.77
CA SER A 230 8.61 11.77 5.87
C SER A 230 8.64 11.02 4.54
N ILE A 231 9.82 10.80 3.95
CA ILE A 231 9.96 10.02 2.73
C ILE A 231 9.56 8.56 2.92
N ALA A 232 9.87 7.94 4.06
CA ALA A 232 9.45 6.57 4.32
C ALA A 232 7.91 6.48 4.38
N VAL A 233 7.23 7.42 5.05
CA VAL A 233 5.77 7.50 5.08
C VAL A 233 5.16 7.72 3.68
N ARG A 234 5.79 8.55 2.85
CA ARG A 234 5.36 8.75 1.45
C ARG A 234 5.46 7.47 0.62
N LEU A 235 6.58 6.75 0.73
CA LEU A 235 6.79 5.46 0.08
C LEU A 235 5.83 4.41 0.64
N CYS A 236 5.56 4.40 1.94
CA CYS A 236 4.53 3.57 2.56
C CYS A 236 3.18 3.79 1.90
N LYS A 237 2.72 5.05 1.79
CA LYS A 237 1.45 5.40 1.13
C LYS A 237 1.40 4.90 -0.31
N ILE A 238 2.50 5.00 -1.06
CA ILE A 238 2.59 4.48 -2.44
C ILE A 238 2.42 2.95 -2.45
N GLN A 239 3.15 2.20 -1.60
CA GLN A 239 3.02 0.74 -1.56
C GLN A 239 1.61 0.30 -1.11
N MET A 240 0.98 1.04 -0.20
CA MET A 240 -0.41 0.77 0.18
C MET A 240 -1.37 0.99 -0.99
N ASN A 241 -1.14 1.95 -1.89
CA ASN A 241 -1.97 2.07 -3.10
C ASN A 241 -1.82 0.84 -4.01
N PHE A 242 -0.61 0.29 -4.11
CA PHE A 242 -0.38 -0.90 -4.92
C PHE A 242 -1.07 -2.13 -4.36
N TYR A 243 -1.05 -2.32 -3.05
CA TYR A 243 -1.37 -3.63 -2.47
C TYR A 243 -2.44 -3.62 -1.38
N ALA A 244 -2.73 -2.49 -0.73
CA ALA A 244 -3.63 -2.42 0.42
C ALA A 244 -4.52 -1.15 0.38
N PRO A 245 -5.54 -1.12 -0.50
CA PRO A 245 -6.36 0.07 -0.75
C PRO A 245 -7.01 0.66 0.50
N TRP A 246 -7.42 -0.17 1.46
CA TRP A 246 -8.01 0.25 2.73
C TRP A 246 -7.06 1.04 3.63
N TYR A 247 -5.74 0.86 3.50
CA TYR A 247 -4.75 1.70 4.17
C TYR A 247 -4.43 2.97 3.36
N ALA A 248 -4.45 2.88 2.03
CA ALA A 248 -4.13 4.02 1.16
C ALA A 248 -5.24 5.08 1.09
N LYS A 249 -6.49 4.61 1.03
CA LYS A 249 -7.70 5.41 0.90
C LYS A 249 -8.74 4.90 1.91
N PRO A 250 -8.51 5.11 3.22
CA PRO A 250 -9.48 4.73 4.23
C PRO A 250 -10.79 5.50 4.03
N GLY A 251 -11.90 4.89 4.45
CA GLY A 251 -13.21 5.51 4.42
C GLY A 251 -13.95 5.32 5.73
N ASN A 252 -14.98 6.14 5.96
CA ASN A 252 -15.85 6.02 7.11
C ASN A 252 -16.88 4.94 6.82
N ILE A 253 -16.66 3.74 7.36
CA ILE A 253 -17.54 2.59 7.16
C ILE A 253 -17.91 1.93 8.48
N GLU A 254 -19.09 1.32 8.52
CA GLU A 254 -19.57 0.54 9.65
C GLU A 254 -18.97 -0.88 9.69
N GLY A 255 -19.04 -1.52 10.86
CA GLY A 255 -18.64 -2.92 11.05
C GLY A 255 -17.25 -3.11 11.66
N PHE A 256 -16.55 -2.04 12.02
CA PHE A 256 -15.35 -2.12 12.87
C PHE A 256 -15.65 -2.04 14.37
N GLU A 257 -16.93 -1.86 14.71
CA GLU A 257 -17.42 -1.89 16.09
C GLU A 257 -17.38 -3.34 16.57
N GLU A 258 -16.41 -3.67 17.42
CA GLU A 258 -16.56 -4.80 18.32
C GLU A 258 -17.53 -4.38 19.43
N GLU A 259 -18.42 -5.28 19.85
CA GLU A 259 -19.14 -5.21 21.14
C GLU A 259 -18.11 -5.26 22.29
N THR A 260 -17.27 -4.23 22.40
CA THR A 260 -16.48 -4.00 23.59
C THR A 260 -17.47 -3.59 24.65
N LYS A 261 -17.91 -4.56 25.46
CA LYS A 261 -18.54 -4.23 26.73
C LYS A 261 -17.59 -3.25 27.43
N PRO A 262 -18.05 -2.04 27.79
CA PRO A 262 -17.23 -1.11 28.52
C PRO A 262 -16.59 -1.84 29.70
N ILE A 263 -15.31 -1.61 29.96
CA ILE A 263 -14.67 -2.15 31.16
C ILE A 263 -15.49 -1.62 32.35
N GLU A 264 -16.16 -2.53 33.06
CA GLU A 264 -16.98 -2.14 34.19
C GLU A 264 -16.06 -1.63 35.30
N LEU A 265 -16.28 -0.36 35.69
CA LEU A 265 -15.63 0.21 36.85
C LEU A 265 -16.36 -0.30 38.09
N ILE A 266 -15.66 -1.06 38.93
CA ILE A 266 -16.17 -1.47 40.23
C ILE A 266 -15.63 -0.52 41.31
N ILE A 267 -16.48 -0.19 42.28
CA ILE A 267 -16.07 0.60 43.44
C ILE A 267 -15.51 -0.40 44.46
N ASN A 268 -14.23 -0.27 44.81
CA ASN A 268 -13.67 -1.08 45.88
C ASN A 268 -14.44 -0.78 47.18
N PRO A 269 -14.90 -1.79 47.94
CA PRO A 269 -15.52 -1.56 49.23
C PRO A 269 -14.55 -0.81 50.14
N ALA A 270 -15.05 0.21 50.83
CA ALA A 270 -14.25 1.12 51.64
C ALA A 270 -13.34 0.33 52.59
N ASP A 271 -12.04 0.64 52.54
CA ASP A 271 -11.09 0.08 53.48
C ASP A 271 -11.40 0.61 54.89
N SER A 272 -10.96 -0.11 55.92
CA SER A 272 -11.26 0.17 57.36
C SER A 272 -10.93 1.59 57.88
N ARG A 273 -10.38 2.46 57.03
CA ARG A 273 -10.01 3.85 57.29
C ARG A 273 -10.98 4.90 56.74
N GLY A 274 -12.07 4.49 56.07
CA GLY A 274 -13.18 5.40 55.72
C GLY A 274 -12.91 6.36 54.55
N GLU A 275 -11.97 6.04 53.66
CA GLU A 275 -11.83 6.75 52.37
C GLU A 275 -12.81 6.16 51.35
N GLU A 276 -13.57 7.01 50.65
CA GLU A 276 -14.54 6.59 49.63
C GLU A 276 -13.87 5.73 48.56
N GLY A 277 -14.56 4.64 48.19
CA GLY A 277 -14.01 3.54 47.41
C GLY A 277 -13.31 3.97 46.12
N GLN A 278 -12.04 3.61 46.01
CA GLN A 278 -11.26 3.80 44.79
C GLN A 278 -11.88 2.97 43.66
N PHE A 279 -12.08 3.58 42.49
CA PHE A 279 -12.46 2.84 41.30
C PHE A 279 -11.34 1.88 40.91
N SER A 280 -11.70 0.61 40.69
CA SER A 280 -10.80 -0.40 40.14
C SER A 280 -11.43 -0.99 38.88
N PHE A 281 -10.58 -1.44 37.96
CA PHE A 281 -11.01 -2.14 36.76
C PHE A 281 -11.41 -3.56 37.13
N ALA A 282 -12.62 -3.99 36.77
CA ALA A 282 -12.97 -5.40 36.78
C ALA A 282 -12.35 -6.04 35.52
N PHE A 283 -11.28 -6.83 35.72
CA PHE A 283 -10.71 -7.69 34.68
C PHE A 283 -11.34 -9.07 34.72
#